data_AF-A0A7W8LJL4-F1
#
_entry.id   AF-A0A7W8LJL4-F1
#
_cell.length_a   1.000
_cell.length_b   1.000
_cell.length_c   1.000
_cell.angle_alpha   90.00
_cell.angle_beta   90.00
_cell.angle_gamma   90.00
#
_symmetry.space_group_name_H-M   'P 1'
#
loop_
_entity.id
_entity.type
_entity.pdbx_description
1 polymer ?
#
loop_
_entity_poly.entity_id
_entity_poly.type
_entity_poly.pdbx_seq_one_letter_code
_entity_poly.pdbx_strand_id
1 'polypeptide(L)'
;MDAIIIGNVPRVPWNNDKLTGQKSPLKLKEIWAIRIRLQLGAKTRDLAMFNLAIDSKLRACDLTKLRVRDVCLGTHSAPGDRYATENAAAGAIRDHRANAG
;
A
#
# COMPACT_ATOMS: atom_id res chain seq x y z
N MET A 1 -40.54 -37.15 3.44
CA MET A 1 -40.42 -36.74 2.02
C MET A 1 -40.31 -35.22 2.03
N ASP A 2 -39.18 -34.54 1.81
CA ASP A 2 -37.87 -34.95 1.31
C ASP A 2 -36.80 -33.87 1.61
N ALA A 3 -35.55 -34.35 1.68
CA ALA A 3 -34.28 -33.66 1.44
C ALA A 3 -33.83 -32.52 2.39
N ILE A 4 -33.02 -32.90 3.39
CA ILE A 4 -31.99 -32.01 3.95
C ILE A 4 -30.94 -31.79 2.84
N ILE A 5 -31.13 -30.75 2.05
CA ILE A 5 -30.09 -30.21 1.19
C ILE A 5 -29.07 -29.53 2.11
N ILE A 6 -27.99 -30.25 2.47
CA ILE A 6 -26.75 -29.65 2.96
C ILE A 6 -26.06 -28.97 1.76
N GLY A 7 -26.77 -28.02 1.15
CA GLY A 7 -26.27 -27.20 0.06
C GLY A 7 -25.58 -26.00 0.65
N ASN A 8 -24.36 -25.73 0.19
CA ASN A 8 -23.56 -24.55 0.50
C ASN A 8 -24.43 -23.29 0.54
N VAL A 9 -24.80 -22.82 1.74
CA VAL A 9 -25.56 -21.58 1.91
C VAL A 9 -24.69 -20.47 1.33
N PRO A 10 -25.11 -19.80 0.24
CA PRO A 10 -24.30 -18.74 -0.35
C PRO A 10 -24.11 -17.67 0.72
N ARG A 11 -22.86 -17.38 1.07
CA ARG A 11 -22.53 -16.32 2.03
C ARG A 11 -23.00 -15.00 1.45
N VAL A 12 -24.13 -14.52 1.95
CA VAL A 12 -24.67 -13.21 1.61
C VAL A 12 -23.60 -12.18 1.99
N PRO A 13 -23.17 -11.31 1.05
CA PRO A 13 -22.22 -10.26 1.36
C PRO A 13 -22.73 -9.43 2.55
N TRP A 14 -21.84 -9.05 3.46
CA TRP A 14 -22.18 -8.20 4.61
C TRP A 14 -22.85 -6.86 4.21
N ASN A 15 -22.73 -6.50 2.93
CA ASN A 15 -23.24 -5.28 2.34
C ASN A 15 -24.38 -5.51 1.33
N ASN A 16 -25.04 -6.67 1.35
CA ASN A 16 -26.18 -6.88 0.47
C ASN A 16 -27.24 -5.79 0.71
N ASP A 17 -27.81 -5.26 -0.37
CA ASP A 17 -28.83 -4.20 -0.37
C ASP A 17 -28.38 -2.82 0.15
N LYS A 18 -27.07 -2.61 0.40
CA LYS A 18 -26.51 -1.29 0.75
C LYS A 18 -25.61 -0.77 -0.36
N LEU A 19 -25.98 0.35 -0.97
CA LEU A 19 -25.10 1.06 -1.89
C LEU A 19 -23.96 1.72 -1.09
N THR A 20 -22.84 1.02 -0.92
CA THR A 20 -21.63 1.65 -0.38
C THR A 20 -21.00 2.51 -1.45
N GLY A 21 -21.26 3.81 -1.39
CA GLY A 21 -20.55 4.80 -2.19
C GLY A 21 -19.05 4.85 -1.84
N GLN A 22 -18.35 5.78 -2.46
CA GLN A 22 -16.95 6.05 -2.16
C GLN A 22 -16.79 6.36 -0.67
N LYS A 23 -16.07 5.50 0.07
CA LYS A 23 -15.70 5.80 1.45
C LYS A 23 -14.65 6.90 1.44
N SER A 24 -14.84 7.92 2.28
CA SER A 24 -13.84 8.96 2.49
C SER A 24 -12.51 8.33 2.96
N PRO A 25 -11.36 8.87 2.54
CA PRO A 25 -10.08 8.48 3.10
C PRO A 25 -10.05 8.64 4.62
N LEU A 26 -9.29 7.79 5.30
CA LEU A 26 -9.12 7.87 6.76
C LEU A 26 -8.42 9.18 7.15
N LYS A 27 -8.89 9.81 8.23
CA LYS A 27 -8.23 10.97 8.83
C LYS A 27 -6.99 10.51 9.62
N LEU A 28 -6.01 11.39 9.77
CA LEU A 28 -4.78 11.08 10.52
C LEU A 28 -5.05 10.59 11.95
N LYS A 29 -6.03 11.20 12.63
CA LYS A 29 -6.46 10.78 13.98
C LYS A 29 -7.00 9.34 14.00
N GLU A 30 -7.71 8.93 12.95
CA GLU A 30 -8.28 7.58 12.84
C GLU A 30 -7.19 6.55 12.57
N ILE A 31 -6.21 6.89 11.71
CA ILE A 31 -5.03 6.05 11.46
C ILE A 31 -4.27 5.80 12.77
N TRP A 32 -4.04 6.86 13.55
CA TRP A 32 -3.34 6.75 14.82
C TRP A 32 -4.13 5.90 15.85
N ALA A 33 -5.44 6.12 15.94
CA ALA A 33 -6.31 5.34 16.83
C ALA A 33 -6.29 3.85 16.47
N ILE A 34 -6.33 3.49 15.18
CA ILE A 34 -6.24 2.10 14.73
C ILE A 34 -4.87 1.52 15.11
N ARG A 35 -3.78 2.25 14.81
CA ARG A 35 -2.41 1.80 15.10
C ARG A 35 -2.21 1.48 16.57
N ILE A 36 -2.69 2.34 17.47
CA ILE A 36 -2.59 2.11 18.92
C ILE A 36 -3.39 0.90 19.37
N ARG A 37 -4.63 0.73 18.87
CA ARG A 37 -5.44 -0.44 19.24
C ARG A 37 -4.76 -1.75 18.83
N LEU A 38 -4.09 -1.77 17.68
CA LEU A 38 -3.33 -2.95 17.22
C LEU A 38 -2.08 -3.19 18.07
N GLN A 39 -1.38 -2.13 18.48
CA GLN A 39 -0.22 -2.21 19.38
C GLN A 39 -0.61 -2.73 20.77
N LEU A 40 -1.66 -2.16 21.38
CA LEU A 40 -2.16 -2.60 22.69
C LEU A 40 -2.65 -4.05 22.68
N GLY A 41 -3.23 -4.48 21.55
CA GLY A 41 -3.64 -5.87 21.36
C GLY A 41 -2.51 -6.84 20.98
N ALA A 42 -1.26 -6.38 20.93
CA ALA A 42 -0.09 -7.16 20.47
C ALA A 42 -0.31 -7.88 19.12
N LYS A 43 -1.10 -7.27 18.22
CA LYS A 43 -1.46 -7.86 16.92
C LYS A 43 -0.40 -7.55 15.86
N THR A 44 0.78 -8.15 16.00
CA THR A 44 1.95 -7.83 15.16
C THR A 44 1.70 -7.97 13.67
N ARG A 45 1.01 -9.04 13.23
CA ARG A 45 0.66 -9.26 11.82
C ARG A 45 -0.26 -8.16 11.29
N ASP A 46 -1.33 -7.88 12.01
CA ASP A 46 -2.34 -6.90 11.58
C ASP A 46 -1.74 -5.47 11.58
N LEU A 47 -0.88 -5.16 12.55
CA LEU A 47 -0.14 -3.90 12.61
C LEU A 47 0.79 -3.73 11.41
N ALA A 48 1.56 -4.77 11.06
CA ALA A 48 2.45 -4.74 9.90
C ALA A 48 1.66 -4.57 8.59
N MET A 49 0.58 -5.32 8.42
CA MET A 49 -0.31 -5.22 7.25
C MET A 49 -0.97 -3.85 7.16
N PHE A 50 -1.39 -3.27 8.30
CA PHE A 50 -1.98 -1.94 8.34
C PHE A 50 -0.97 -0.86 7.90
N ASN A 51 0.24 -0.88 8.46
CA ASN A 51 1.28 0.07 8.07
C ASN A 51 1.61 -0.08 6.57
N LEU A 52 1.81 -1.32 6.10
CA LEU A 52 2.10 -1.59 4.69
C LEU A 52 0.97 -1.13 3.76
N ALA A 53 -0.30 -1.25 4.16
CA ALA A 53 -1.44 -0.78 3.37
C ALA A 53 -1.42 0.74 3.17
N ILE A 54 -1.03 1.48 4.21
CA ILE A 54 -0.93 2.95 4.16
C ILE A 54 0.24 3.38 3.29
N ASP A 55 1.38 2.69 3.39
CA ASP A 55 2.61 3.08 2.68
C ASP A 55 2.59 2.71 1.18
N SER A 56 2.00 1.56 0.83
CA SER A 56 2.11 0.99 -0.53
C SER A 56 0.96 1.33 -1.48
N LYS A 57 -0.15 1.87 -0.97
CA LYS A 57 -1.38 2.18 -1.74
C LYS A 57 -1.93 0.99 -2.56
N LEU A 58 -1.63 -0.25 -2.15
CA LEU A 58 -2.11 -1.45 -2.82
C LEU A 58 -3.61 -1.67 -2.58
N ARG A 59 -4.26 -2.40 -3.50
CA ARG A 59 -5.60 -2.91 -3.23
C ARG A 59 -5.53 -3.98 -2.14
N ALA A 60 -6.59 -4.10 -1.34
CA ALA A 60 -6.63 -5.06 -0.24
C ALA A 60 -6.39 -6.52 -0.68
N CYS A 61 -6.85 -6.90 -1.88
CA CYS A 61 -6.60 -8.22 -2.44
C CYS A 61 -5.15 -8.43 -2.89
N ASP A 62 -4.45 -7.39 -3.32
CA ASP A 62 -3.05 -7.45 -3.73
C ASP A 62 -2.16 -7.51 -2.48
N LEU A 63 -2.48 -6.69 -1.48
CA LEU A 63 -1.82 -6.68 -0.18
C LEU A 63 -1.93 -8.03 0.54
N THR A 64 -3.09 -8.68 0.51
CA THR A 64 -3.28 -9.98 1.20
C THR A 64 -2.63 -11.15 0.47
N LYS A 65 -2.24 -10.99 -0.81
CA LYS A 65 -1.53 -12.00 -1.60
C LYS A 65 0.00 -11.86 -1.54
N LEU A 66 0.50 -10.76 -0.99
CA LEU A 66 1.92 -10.44 -0.88
C LEU A 66 2.68 -11.53 -0.11
N ARG A 67 3.82 -11.96 -0.64
CA ARG A 67 4.71 -12.94 -0.03
C ARG A 67 5.92 -12.24 0.57
N VAL A 68 6.58 -12.89 1.53
CA VAL A 68 7.80 -12.36 2.17
C VAL A 68 8.90 -12.04 1.13
N ARG A 69 8.98 -12.83 0.05
CA ARG A 69 9.96 -12.62 -1.04
C ARG A 69 9.71 -11.34 -1.84
N ASP A 70 8.49 -10.82 -1.81
CA ASP A 70 8.09 -9.64 -2.58
C ASP A 70 8.43 -8.34 -1.82
N VAL A 71 8.92 -8.46 -0.59
CA VAL A 71 9.29 -7.33 0.28
C VAL A 71 10.80 -7.25 0.41
N CYS A 72 11.38 -6.14 -0.07
CA CYS A 72 12.81 -5.85 0.05
C CYS A 72 13.02 -4.60 0.90
N LEU A 73 14.06 -4.62 1.74
CA LEU A 73 14.58 -3.38 2.33
C LEU A 73 15.23 -2.58 1.19
N GLY A 74 14.93 -1.28 1.06
CA GLY A 74 15.32 -0.45 -0.10
C GLY A 74 16.82 -0.37 -0.42
N THR A 75 17.68 -0.98 0.40
CA THR A 75 19.12 -1.16 0.18
C THR A 75 19.49 -2.43 -0.58
N HIS A 76 18.55 -3.37 -0.77
CA HIS A 76 18.75 -4.70 -1.35
C HIS A 76 17.87 -4.98 -2.58
N SER A 77 17.44 -3.92 -3.27
CA SER A 77 16.92 -4.06 -4.63
C SER A 77 18.07 -4.55 -5.51
N ALA A 78 17.87 -5.64 -6.24
CA ALA A 78 18.87 -6.19 -7.16
C ALA A 78 19.50 -5.07 -8.02
N PRO A 79 20.79 -5.17 -8.39
CA PRO A 79 21.53 -4.09 -9.07
C PRO A 79 21.10 -3.82 -10.53
N GLY A 80 19.83 -4.03 -10.89
CA GLY A 80 19.28 -3.85 -12.23
C GLY A 80 18.12 -2.84 -12.36
N ASP A 81 17.41 -2.49 -11.28
CA ASP A 81 16.18 -1.66 -11.38
C ASP A 81 16.37 -0.20 -10.96
N ARG A 82 17.56 0.36 -11.24
CA ARG A 82 17.80 1.79 -11.11
C ARG A 82 17.27 2.50 -12.35
N TYR A 83 16.07 3.03 -12.28
CA TYR A 83 15.76 4.21 -13.10
C TYR A 83 16.79 5.28 -12.73
N ALA A 84 17.64 5.59 -13.72
CA ALA A 84 18.52 6.73 -13.86
C ALA A 84 18.82 7.57 -12.61
N THR A 85 20.10 7.58 -12.23
CA THR A 85 20.74 8.79 -11.70
C THR A 85 20.57 9.92 -12.72
N GLU A 86 19.47 10.67 -12.64
CA GLU A 86 19.30 11.92 -13.36
C GLU A 86 19.14 13.05 -12.34
N ASN A 87 19.88 14.14 -12.57
CA ASN A 87 19.99 15.36 -11.77
C ASN A 87 21.06 15.43 -10.66
N ALA A 88 22.27 14.94 -10.93
CA ALA A 88 23.48 15.48 -10.28
C ALA A 88 24.18 16.59 -11.09
N ALA A 89 23.63 17.00 -12.26
CA ALA A 89 24.26 17.96 -13.16
C ALA A 89 23.44 19.25 -13.42
N ALA A 90 22.40 19.53 -12.64
CA ALA A 90 21.64 20.79 -12.73
C ALA A 90 22.29 21.94 -11.94
N GLY A 91 23.63 22.00 -11.93
CA GLY A 91 24.43 22.94 -11.16
C GLY A 91 25.70 23.32 -11.89
N ALA A 92 25.59 23.98 -13.03
CA ALA A 92 26.69 24.73 -13.63
C ALA A 92 26.13 25.94 -14.38
N ILE A 93 25.88 27.00 -13.62
CA ILE A 93 25.83 28.36 -14.16
C ILE A 93 27.23 28.62 -14.73
N ARG A 94 27.34 28.71 -16.06
CA ARG A 94 28.50 29.30 -16.73
C ARG A 94 28.00 30.41 -17.63
N ASP A 95 27.91 31.59 -17.04
CA ASP A 95 28.01 32.84 -17.77
C ASP A 95 29.36 32.87 -18.49
N HIS A 96 29.37 33.15 -19.80
CA HIS A 96 30.46 33.88 -20.44
C HIS A 96 30.03 34.46 -21.79
N ARG A 97 29.69 35.74 -21.73
CA ARG A 97 29.77 36.71 -22.83
C ARG A 97 31.25 36.93 -23.22
N ALA A 98 31.53 36.98 -24.53
CA ALA A 98 32.70 37.51 -25.28
C ALA A 98 33.13 36.48 -26.35
N ASN A 99 33.59 36.78 -27.57
CA ASN A 99 33.70 37.96 -28.44
C ASN A 99 34.23 37.42 -29.80
N ALA A 100 33.92 38.15 -30.88
CA ALA A 100 34.67 38.31 -32.13
C ALA A 100 34.97 37.09 -33.04
N GLY A 101 34.54 37.27 -34.29
CA GLY A 101 34.98 36.60 -35.51
C GLY A 101 34.31 37.27 -36.68
#